data_AF-W9GXF5-F1
#
_entry.id   AF-W9GXF5-F1
#
_cell.length_a   1.000
_cell.length_b   1.000
_cell.length_c   1.000
_cell.angle_alpha   90.00
_cell.angle_beta   90.00
_cell.angle_gamma   90.00
#
_symmetry.space_group_name_H-M   'P 1'
#
loop_
_entity.id
_entity.type
_entity.pdbx_description
1 polymer ?
#
loop_
_entity_poly.entity_id
_entity_poly.type
_entity_poly.pdbx_seq_one_letter_code
_entity_poly.pdbx_strand_id
1 'polypeptide(L)'
;MRLANATAISLAASTLPMNMAAAQTGSVQTGNAPAGNRDAAPLGARLQGVQHFGVTVQNMDRAFEFYTEVLGGTEVMRDGDFQGVPVHYTLLTGEEIIANETGVNPRTIAVPDLAGGTQRLDVRFVQFDNVVIELLQYRDADQPQGSGDSFAEPREHMSPAYPRSMHICFYIRDNVDFNKFIQDLEAECARRGMTQVKANRSIKVMTEEERRAAPVTANTLKIAEGKSNCWSLIYCKGPEGEQLEFVQALGPVKQTFAEAKMKRERLIAAG
;
A
#
# COMPACT_ATOMS: atom_id res chain seq x y z
N MET A 1 -1.87 -45.38 47.41
CA MET A 1 -3.35 -45.34 47.31
C MET A 1 -3.70 -44.01 46.64
N ARG A 2 -4.26 -44.07 45.42
CA ARG A 2 -5.15 -43.12 44.69
C ARG A 2 -5.15 -41.63 45.12
N LEU A 3 -5.20 -40.60 44.27
CA LEU A 3 -5.47 -40.43 42.83
C LEU A 3 -5.16 -38.96 42.51
N ALA A 4 -4.86 -38.68 41.24
CA ALA A 4 -4.74 -37.35 40.65
C ALA A 4 -6.07 -36.56 40.70
N ASN A 5 -6.00 -35.23 40.53
CA ASN A 5 -6.84 -34.55 39.54
C ASN A 5 -6.32 -33.14 39.22
N ALA A 6 -6.07 -32.96 37.92
CA ALA A 6 -5.91 -31.68 37.24
C ALA A 6 -7.24 -30.91 37.24
N THR A 7 -7.18 -29.59 37.26
CA THR A 7 -8.34 -28.74 36.98
C THR A 7 -8.00 -27.85 35.79
N ALA A 8 -8.69 -28.10 34.69
CA ALA A 8 -8.68 -27.28 33.48
C ALA A 8 -9.41 -25.96 33.76
N ILE A 9 -8.85 -24.85 33.27
CA ILE A 9 -9.50 -23.55 33.22
C ILE A 9 -10.15 -23.43 31.83
N SER A 10 -11.48 -23.51 31.79
CA SER A 10 -12.29 -23.28 30.61
C SER A 10 -12.58 -21.77 30.45
N LEU A 11 -12.20 -21.20 29.30
CA LEU A 11 -12.62 -19.87 28.86
C LEU A 11 -14.12 -19.90 28.51
N ALA A 12 -14.91 -19.13 29.26
CA ALA A 12 -16.31 -18.89 28.96
C ALA A 12 -16.43 -17.69 28.00
N ALA A 13 -16.95 -17.94 26.79
CA ALA A 13 -17.39 -16.90 25.87
C ALA A 13 -18.72 -16.32 26.36
N SER A 14 -18.73 -15.04 26.73
CA SER A 14 -19.93 -14.30 27.11
C SER A 14 -20.67 -13.79 25.88
N THR A 15 -21.85 -14.35 25.63
CA THR A 15 -22.85 -13.81 24.70
C THR A 15 -23.76 -12.82 25.43
N LEU A 16 -23.93 -11.62 24.88
CA LEU A 16 -24.98 -10.68 25.29
C LEU A 16 -25.91 -10.43 24.09
N PRO A 17 -27.23 -10.61 24.22
CA PRO A 17 -28.18 -10.17 23.23
C PRO A 17 -28.66 -8.75 23.56
N MET A 18 -28.60 -7.84 22.60
CA MET A 18 -29.42 -6.62 22.63
C MET A 18 -30.23 -6.52 21.34
N ASN A 19 -31.52 -6.83 21.50
CA ASN A 19 -32.59 -6.46 20.58
C ASN A 19 -32.79 -4.94 20.65
N MET A 20 -32.69 -4.26 19.51
CA MET A 20 -33.40 -3.00 19.28
C MET A 20 -34.13 -3.08 17.94
N ALA A 21 -35.43 -2.76 18.02
CA ALA A 21 -36.41 -2.93 16.98
C ALA A 21 -36.32 -1.87 15.87
N ALA A 22 -36.92 -2.27 14.74
CA ALA A 22 -37.08 -1.62 13.46
C ALA A 22 -37.43 -0.12 13.44
N ALA A 23 -36.84 0.57 12.46
CA ALA A 23 -37.47 1.68 11.75
C ALA A 23 -37.50 1.34 10.26
N GLN A 24 -38.71 1.12 9.73
CA GLN A 24 -38.99 0.96 8.30
C GLN A 24 -38.99 2.34 7.63
N THR A 25 -38.19 2.49 6.57
CA THR A 25 -38.39 3.56 5.57
C THR A 25 -38.15 3.01 4.17
N GLY A 26 -39.21 3.04 3.36
CA GLY A 26 -39.17 3.28 1.91
C GLY A 26 -38.46 2.25 1.03
N SER A 27 -39.18 1.23 0.57
CA SER A 27 -38.78 0.36 -0.52
C SER A 27 -38.70 1.12 -1.86
N VAL A 28 -37.50 1.37 -2.34
CA VAL A 28 -37.24 1.53 -3.78
C VAL A 28 -36.84 0.15 -4.31
N GLN A 29 -37.80 -0.57 -4.89
CA GLN A 29 -37.52 -1.78 -5.67
C GLN A 29 -36.80 -1.38 -6.96
N THR A 30 -35.48 -1.29 -6.92
CA THR A 30 -34.68 -1.55 -8.12
C THR A 30 -34.69 -3.05 -8.32
N GLY A 31 -35.18 -3.53 -9.47
CA GLY A 31 -35.27 -4.94 -9.79
C GLY A 31 -33.90 -5.62 -9.72
N ASN A 32 -33.63 -6.29 -8.60
CA ASN A 32 -32.51 -7.20 -8.48
C ASN A 32 -32.91 -8.49 -9.20
N ALA A 33 -32.40 -8.67 -10.42
CA ALA A 33 -32.24 -10.01 -10.97
C ALA A 33 -31.53 -10.89 -9.91
N PRO A 34 -31.92 -12.16 -9.73
CA PRO A 34 -31.22 -13.03 -8.80
C PRO A 34 -29.76 -13.08 -9.23
N ALA A 35 -28.85 -12.71 -8.31
CA ALA A 35 -27.43 -12.88 -8.54
C ALA A 35 -27.21 -14.36 -8.84
N GLY A 36 -26.95 -14.69 -10.10
CA GLY A 36 -26.53 -16.05 -10.48
C GLY A 36 -25.37 -16.45 -9.58
N ASN A 37 -25.20 -17.76 -9.35
CA ASN A 37 -24.14 -18.26 -8.48
C ASN A 37 -22.79 -17.66 -8.88
N ARG A 38 -22.31 -16.66 -8.13
CA ARG A 38 -21.07 -15.92 -8.44
C ARG A 38 -19.85 -16.84 -8.44
N ASP A 39 -19.92 -17.97 -7.72
CA ASP A 39 -18.88 -18.98 -7.68
C ASP A 39 -18.76 -19.74 -9.01
N ALA A 40 -19.78 -19.69 -9.87
CA ALA A 40 -19.74 -20.24 -11.22
C ALA A 40 -19.36 -19.21 -12.30
N ALA A 41 -19.25 -17.92 -11.96
CA ALA A 41 -18.90 -16.87 -12.91
C ALA A 41 -17.43 -16.98 -13.38
N PRO A 42 -17.05 -16.39 -14.53
CA PRO A 42 -15.65 -16.28 -14.93
C PRO A 42 -14.81 -15.60 -13.83
N LEU A 43 -13.53 -15.99 -13.69
CA LEU A 43 -12.67 -15.53 -12.58
C LEU A 43 -12.68 -14.01 -12.38
N GLY A 44 -12.54 -13.24 -13.47
CA GLY A 44 -12.55 -11.76 -13.41
C GLY A 44 -13.89 -11.13 -13.01
N ALA A 45 -14.99 -11.87 -13.08
CA ALA A 45 -16.31 -11.44 -12.60
C ALA A 45 -16.51 -11.75 -11.10
N ARG A 46 -15.67 -12.60 -10.50
CA ARG A 46 -15.68 -12.86 -9.06
C ARG A 46 -14.95 -11.78 -8.26
N LEU A 47 -14.01 -11.10 -8.89
CA LEU A 47 -13.27 -9.99 -8.29
C LEU A 47 -14.11 -8.72 -8.27
N GLN A 48 -14.25 -8.12 -7.08
CA GLN A 48 -14.86 -6.80 -6.93
C GLN A 48 -13.91 -5.69 -7.41
N GLY A 49 -12.62 -5.77 -7.08
CA GLY A 49 -11.62 -4.76 -7.40
C GLY A 49 -10.31 -5.00 -6.66
N VAL A 50 -9.44 -3.99 -6.67
CA VAL A 50 -8.26 -3.92 -5.80
C VAL A 50 -8.69 -3.38 -4.44
N GLN A 51 -8.33 -4.05 -3.36
CA GLN A 51 -8.62 -3.60 -1.99
C GLN A 51 -7.51 -2.67 -1.48
N HIS A 52 -6.26 -3.15 -1.52
CA HIS A 52 -5.07 -2.40 -1.10
C HIS A 52 -3.84 -2.73 -1.97
N PHE A 53 -2.80 -1.92 -1.82
CA PHE A 53 -1.43 -2.26 -2.19
C PHE A 53 -0.56 -2.33 -0.93
N GLY A 54 0.26 -3.38 -0.83
CA GLY A 54 1.22 -3.55 0.25
C GLY A 54 2.57 -2.86 -0.04
N VAL A 55 3.12 -2.19 0.96
CA VAL A 55 4.45 -1.58 0.97
C VAL A 55 5.19 -2.09 2.20
N THR A 56 6.24 -2.88 2.00
CA THR A 56 7.12 -3.28 3.09
C THR A 56 8.04 -2.11 3.45
N VAL A 57 8.09 -1.75 4.74
CA VAL A 57 8.78 -0.57 5.25
C VAL A 57 9.87 -0.94 6.25
N GLN A 58 10.91 -0.11 6.33
CA GLN A 58 11.97 -0.26 7.33
C GLN A 58 11.55 0.35 8.67
N ASN A 59 10.80 1.46 8.65
CA ASN A 59 10.27 2.09 9.86
C ASN A 59 8.78 2.40 9.67
N MET A 60 7.94 1.69 10.42
CA MET A 60 6.48 1.80 10.30
C MET A 60 5.96 3.17 10.76
N ASP A 61 6.51 3.74 11.83
CA ASP A 61 6.01 5.03 12.34
C ASP A 61 6.37 6.19 11.41
N ARG A 62 7.57 6.19 10.83
CA ARG A 62 7.99 7.18 9.82
C ARG A 62 7.17 7.05 8.54
N ALA A 63 6.98 5.83 8.04
CA ALA A 63 6.15 5.60 6.87
C ALA A 63 4.71 6.05 7.14
N PHE A 64 4.15 5.67 8.29
CA PHE A 64 2.80 6.08 8.69
C PHE A 64 2.65 7.61 8.74
N GLU A 65 3.58 8.31 9.38
CA GLU A 65 3.59 9.78 9.41
C GLU A 65 3.63 10.39 8.01
N PHE A 66 4.40 9.82 7.08
CA PHE A 66 4.43 10.29 5.71
C PHE A 66 3.09 10.11 4.99
N TYR A 67 2.51 8.91 5.05
CA TYR A 67 1.26 8.63 4.35
C TYR A 67 0.06 9.36 4.97
N THR A 68 0.07 9.70 6.26
CA THR A 68 -1.02 10.47 6.90
C THR A 68 -0.73 11.96 6.94
N GLU A 69 0.36 12.39 7.57
CA GLU A 69 0.60 13.80 7.87
C GLU A 69 1.17 14.59 6.69
N VAL A 70 1.88 13.94 5.77
CA VAL A 70 2.43 14.60 4.57
C VAL A 70 1.47 14.44 3.39
N LEU A 71 0.99 13.23 3.13
CA LEU A 71 0.14 12.95 1.97
C LEU A 71 -1.36 13.09 2.25
N GLY A 72 -1.78 13.18 3.52
CA GLY A 72 -3.17 13.41 3.90
C GLY A 72 -4.06 12.16 3.91
N GLY A 73 -3.47 10.96 3.98
CA GLY A 73 -4.22 9.71 4.14
C GLY A 73 -4.83 9.58 5.54
N THR A 74 -5.86 8.75 5.67
CA THR A 74 -6.53 8.48 6.96
C THR A 74 -6.25 7.06 7.43
N GLU A 75 -5.82 6.87 8.69
CA GLU A 75 -5.67 5.53 9.26
C GLU A 75 -7.02 4.81 9.30
N VAL A 76 -7.07 3.61 8.70
CA VAL A 76 -8.24 2.72 8.76
C VAL A 76 -8.15 1.88 10.03
N MET A 77 -7.03 1.18 10.19
CA MET A 77 -6.73 0.34 11.34
C MET A 77 -5.23 0.02 11.39
N ARG A 78 -4.80 -0.47 12.55
CA ARG A 78 -3.49 -1.07 12.76
C ARG A 78 -3.66 -2.40 13.49
N ASP A 79 -2.80 -3.35 13.14
CA ASP A 79 -2.71 -4.66 13.79
C ASP A 79 -1.26 -5.15 13.71
N GLY A 80 -0.92 -6.24 14.37
CA GLY A 80 0.42 -6.79 14.27
C GLY A 80 0.68 -7.94 15.21
N ASP A 81 1.98 -8.16 15.47
CA ASP A 81 2.47 -9.36 16.15
C ASP A 81 2.05 -10.66 15.42
N PHE A 82 1.80 -10.59 14.11
CA PHE A 82 1.38 -11.76 13.34
C PHE A 82 2.52 -12.77 13.24
N GLN A 83 2.22 -13.99 13.67
CA GLN A 83 3.10 -15.15 13.65
C GLN A 83 2.27 -16.43 13.68
N GLY A 84 2.95 -17.56 13.55
CA GLY A 84 2.39 -18.90 13.58
C GLY A 84 2.38 -19.57 12.21
N VAL A 85 2.29 -20.90 12.25
CA VAL A 85 2.36 -21.78 11.08
C VAL A 85 1.40 -21.37 9.95
N PRO A 86 0.10 -21.08 10.19
CA PRO A 86 -0.80 -20.69 9.10
C PRO A 86 -0.42 -19.38 8.42
N VAL A 87 0.01 -18.37 9.20
CA VAL A 87 0.44 -17.06 8.66
C VAL A 87 1.69 -17.23 7.81
N HIS A 88 2.69 -17.94 8.35
CA HIS A 88 3.95 -18.19 7.67
C HIS A 88 3.74 -18.84 6.29
N TYR A 89 3.04 -19.96 6.23
CA TYR A 89 2.86 -20.67 4.97
C TYR A 89 1.90 -19.97 4.01
N THR A 90 0.92 -19.20 4.51
CA THR A 90 0.07 -18.40 3.62
C THR A 90 0.88 -17.34 2.87
N LEU A 91 1.90 -16.75 3.52
CA LEU A 91 2.69 -15.65 2.95
C LEU A 91 3.95 -16.11 2.22
N LEU A 92 4.60 -17.20 2.65
CA LEU A 92 6.02 -17.47 2.33
C LEU A 92 6.28 -18.85 1.71
N THR A 93 5.26 -19.67 1.47
CA THR A 93 5.45 -21.05 0.96
C THR A 93 6.23 -21.08 -0.35
N GLY A 94 6.05 -20.10 -1.23
CA GLY A 94 6.76 -20.03 -2.51
C GLY A 94 8.28 -19.93 -2.32
N GLU A 95 8.73 -18.98 -1.51
CA GLU A 95 10.14 -18.75 -1.21
C GLU A 95 10.74 -19.89 -0.35
N GLU A 96 9.96 -20.50 0.55
CA GLU A 96 10.36 -21.72 1.27
C GLU A 96 10.67 -22.88 0.30
N ILE A 97 9.83 -23.10 -0.71
CA ILE A 97 10.10 -24.12 -1.74
C ILE A 97 11.40 -23.80 -2.48
N ILE A 98 11.60 -22.55 -2.90
CA ILE A 98 12.82 -22.12 -3.59
C ILE A 98 14.06 -22.37 -2.73
N ALA A 99 14.02 -22.01 -1.44
CA ALA A 99 15.12 -22.22 -0.52
C ALA A 99 15.49 -23.72 -0.41
N ASN A 100 14.48 -24.57 -0.27
CA ASN A 100 14.65 -26.02 -0.17
C ASN A 100 15.19 -26.65 -1.47
N GLU A 101 14.61 -26.29 -2.62
CA GLU A 101 15.03 -26.82 -3.93
C GLU A 101 16.46 -26.40 -4.30
N THR A 102 16.88 -25.21 -3.88
CA THR A 102 18.21 -24.66 -4.16
C THR A 102 19.23 -24.90 -3.04
N GLY A 103 18.80 -25.48 -1.92
CA GLY A 103 19.66 -25.77 -0.76
C GLY A 103 20.25 -24.53 -0.09
N VAL A 104 19.59 -23.37 -0.18
CA VAL A 104 20.02 -22.12 0.47
C VAL A 104 19.26 -21.91 1.78
N ASN A 105 19.87 -21.16 2.71
CA ASN A 105 19.19 -20.77 3.94
C ASN A 105 18.03 -19.80 3.59
N PRO A 106 16.76 -20.05 3.99
CA PRO A 106 15.63 -19.19 3.67
C PRO A 106 15.84 -17.72 4.04
N ARG A 107 16.57 -17.43 5.12
CA ARG A 107 16.87 -16.06 5.54
C ARG A 107 17.68 -15.26 4.50
N THR A 108 18.50 -15.90 3.67
CA THR A 108 19.29 -15.20 2.66
C THR A 108 18.48 -14.71 1.48
N ILE A 109 17.24 -15.20 1.33
CA ILE A 109 16.24 -14.70 0.37
C ILE A 109 15.07 -14.00 1.08
N ALA A 110 15.32 -13.51 2.31
CA ALA A 110 14.39 -12.73 3.12
C ALA A 110 13.09 -13.46 3.51
N VAL A 111 13.16 -14.78 3.78
CA VAL A 111 12.07 -15.51 4.45
C VAL A 111 12.21 -15.36 5.97
N PRO A 112 11.32 -14.64 6.66
CA PRO A 112 11.31 -14.56 8.12
C PRO A 112 10.71 -15.82 8.74
N ASP A 113 11.19 -16.21 9.91
CA ASP A 113 10.62 -17.30 10.71
C ASP A 113 9.43 -16.80 11.55
N LEU A 114 8.30 -16.66 10.84
CA LEU A 114 6.98 -16.43 11.45
C LEU A 114 6.43 -17.71 12.08
N ALA A 115 6.77 -18.91 11.58
CA ALA A 115 6.21 -20.17 12.08
C ALA A 115 6.68 -20.51 13.50
N GLY A 116 7.97 -20.36 13.76
CA GLY A 116 8.60 -20.48 15.08
C GLY A 116 8.50 -19.20 15.91
N GLY A 117 8.05 -18.09 15.31
CA GLY A 117 7.83 -16.84 16.00
C GLY A 117 9.13 -16.20 16.48
N THR A 118 10.21 -16.29 15.70
CA THR A 118 11.39 -15.43 15.95
C THR A 118 11.24 -14.06 15.29
N GLN A 119 10.44 -13.95 14.22
CA GLN A 119 10.03 -12.68 13.62
C GLN A 119 8.50 -12.44 13.77
N ARG A 120 8.08 -11.19 13.55
CA ARG A 120 6.68 -10.73 13.55
C ARG A 120 6.39 -9.92 12.30
N LEU A 121 5.15 -9.99 11.82
CA LEU A 121 4.60 -9.05 10.85
C LEU A 121 3.63 -8.08 11.54
N ASP A 122 3.86 -6.79 11.36
CA ASP A 122 2.95 -5.72 11.75
C ASP A 122 2.39 -5.02 10.53
N VAL A 123 1.14 -4.54 10.63
CA VAL A 123 0.45 -3.87 9.51
C VAL A 123 -0.24 -2.57 9.94
N ARG A 124 -0.28 -1.60 9.04
CA ARG A 124 -1.14 -0.41 9.15
C ARG A 124 -1.79 -0.11 7.83
N PHE A 125 -3.07 0.25 7.84
CA PHE A 125 -3.83 0.56 6.64
C PHE A 125 -4.13 2.05 6.58
N VAL A 126 -3.82 2.70 5.46
CA VAL A 126 -4.05 4.12 5.22
C VAL A 126 -4.92 4.31 3.98
N GLN A 127 -6.10 4.92 4.16
CA GLN A 127 -7.07 5.19 3.11
C GLN A 127 -6.79 6.53 2.42
N PHE A 128 -6.78 6.51 1.08
CA PHE A 128 -6.98 7.66 0.21
C PHE A 128 -8.33 7.54 -0.51
N ASP A 129 -8.77 8.52 -1.29
CA ASP A 129 -10.11 8.52 -1.91
C ASP A 129 -10.50 7.22 -2.63
N ASN A 130 -9.55 6.56 -3.30
CA ASN A 130 -9.80 5.44 -4.20
C ASN A 130 -9.11 4.13 -3.81
N VAL A 131 -8.11 4.13 -2.93
CA VAL A 131 -7.31 2.96 -2.60
C VAL A 131 -6.77 3.02 -1.18
N VAL A 132 -6.52 1.85 -0.59
CA VAL A 132 -5.82 1.68 0.68
C VAL A 132 -4.36 1.31 0.43
N ILE A 133 -3.45 1.93 1.19
CA ILE A 133 -2.06 1.50 1.30
C ILE A 133 -1.92 0.69 2.59
N GLU A 134 -1.47 -0.55 2.46
CA GLU A 134 -1.04 -1.38 3.59
C GLU A 134 0.46 -1.19 3.78
N LEU A 135 0.87 -0.72 4.94
CA LEU A 135 2.26 -0.65 5.36
C LEU A 135 2.57 -1.93 6.14
N LEU A 136 3.65 -2.62 5.78
CA LEU A 136 4.05 -3.88 6.38
C LEU A 136 5.45 -3.76 6.97
N GLN A 137 5.62 -4.14 8.24
CA GLN A 137 6.94 -4.23 8.85
C GLN A 137 7.17 -5.66 9.33
N TYR A 138 8.26 -6.27 8.88
CA TYR A 138 8.77 -7.51 9.46
C TYR A 138 9.89 -7.15 10.42
N ARG A 139 9.82 -7.60 11.66
CA ARG A 139 10.82 -7.32 12.72
C ARG A 139 11.12 -8.56 13.53
N ASP A 140 12.22 -8.56 14.27
CA ASP A 140 12.45 -9.57 15.30
C ASP A 140 11.45 -9.42 16.47
N ALA A 141 11.18 -10.52 17.17
CA ALA A 141 10.17 -10.56 18.23
C ALA A 141 10.47 -9.64 19.43
N ASP A 142 11.75 -9.36 19.68
CA ASP A 142 12.23 -8.49 20.76
C ASP A 142 12.29 -7.01 20.35
N GLN A 143 12.18 -6.71 19.06
CA GLN A 143 12.11 -5.34 18.55
C GLN A 143 10.73 -4.74 18.81
N PRO A 144 10.63 -3.44 19.18
CA PRO A 144 9.35 -2.79 19.38
C PRO A 144 8.61 -2.62 18.04
N GLN A 145 7.29 -2.81 18.06
CA GLN A 145 6.44 -2.47 16.92
C GLN A 145 6.53 -0.98 16.59
N GLY A 146 6.56 -0.62 15.30
CA GLY A 146 6.57 0.78 14.87
C GLY A 146 7.96 1.30 14.53
N SER A 147 8.87 1.20 15.49
CA SER A 147 10.19 1.86 15.46
C SER A 147 11.39 0.94 15.56
N GLY A 148 11.17 -0.34 15.88
CA GLY A 148 12.23 -1.34 15.97
C GLY A 148 12.84 -1.66 14.60
N ASP A 149 13.99 -2.32 14.65
CA ASP A 149 14.72 -2.70 13.44
C ASP A 149 13.92 -3.73 12.63
N SER A 150 13.87 -3.53 11.31
CA SER A 150 13.27 -4.50 10.41
C SER A 150 14.18 -5.71 10.20
N PHE A 151 13.58 -6.88 10.02
CA PHE A 151 14.25 -8.17 9.82
C PHE A 151 15.20 -8.18 8.61
N ALA A 152 14.82 -7.50 7.52
CA ALA A 152 15.57 -7.47 6.28
C ALA A 152 15.98 -6.05 5.92
N GLU A 153 17.19 -5.93 5.38
CA GLU A 153 17.71 -4.67 4.81
C GLU A 153 16.86 -4.22 3.61
N PRO A 154 16.60 -2.91 3.46
CA PRO A 154 15.93 -2.38 2.29
C PRO A 154 16.81 -2.53 1.05
N ARG A 155 16.17 -2.61 -0.13
CA ARG A 155 16.90 -2.60 -1.40
C ARG A 155 17.23 -1.17 -1.80
N GLU A 156 18.51 -0.83 -1.78
CA GLU A 156 18.99 0.48 -2.24
C GLU A 156 19.33 0.52 -3.73
N HIS A 157 19.57 1.74 -4.24
CA HIS A 157 20.07 2.00 -5.61
C HIS A 157 19.23 1.42 -6.75
N MET A 158 17.91 1.33 -6.56
CA MET A 158 16.98 0.88 -7.60
C MET A 158 16.26 2.05 -8.27
N SER A 159 16.26 2.05 -9.60
CA SER A 159 15.38 2.89 -10.42
C SER A 159 14.09 2.14 -10.79
N PRO A 160 13.02 2.82 -11.25
CA PRO A 160 11.81 2.15 -11.73
C PRO A 160 12.04 1.20 -12.92
N ALA A 161 13.21 1.25 -13.56
CA ALA A 161 13.55 0.39 -14.69
C ALA A 161 13.95 -1.04 -14.28
N TYR A 162 14.25 -1.29 -13.00
CA TYR A 162 14.55 -2.64 -12.52
C TYR A 162 13.27 -3.48 -12.54
N PRO A 163 13.24 -4.64 -13.22
CA PRO A 163 12.07 -5.50 -13.24
C PRO A 163 11.57 -5.82 -11.83
N ARG A 164 10.24 -5.81 -11.65
CA ARG A 164 9.55 -6.01 -10.36
C ARG A 164 9.70 -4.85 -9.36
N SER A 165 10.29 -3.72 -9.76
CA SER A 165 10.20 -2.48 -8.98
C SER A 165 8.86 -1.81 -9.24
N MET A 166 7.97 -1.84 -8.25
CA MET A 166 6.69 -1.13 -8.29
C MET A 166 6.88 0.35 -7.93
N HIS A 167 5.95 1.20 -8.38
CA HIS A 167 5.79 2.56 -7.88
C HIS A 167 4.34 2.82 -7.51
N ILE A 168 4.12 3.77 -6.61
CA ILE A 168 2.79 4.25 -6.21
C ILE A 168 2.57 5.59 -6.90
N CYS A 169 1.49 5.68 -7.67
CA CYS A 169 1.13 6.88 -8.41
C CYS A 169 0.00 7.63 -7.72
N PHE A 170 0.32 8.80 -7.16
CA PHE A 170 -0.65 9.68 -6.50
C PHE A 170 -1.23 10.70 -7.47
N TYR A 171 -2.56 10.78 -7.52
CA TYR A 171 -3.26 11.71 -8.40
C TYR A 171 -3.50 13.05 -7.70
N ILE A 172 -2.81 14.08 -8.20
CA ILE A 172 -2.95 15.46 -7.72
C ILE A 172 -4.20 16.09 -8.31
N ARG A 173 -4.94 16.86 -7.50
CA ARG A 173 -6.14 17.59 -7.92
C ARG A 173 -5.83 18.57 -9.06
N ASP A 174 -6.76 18.70 -10.02
CA ASP A 174 -6.59 19.51 -11.23
C ASP A 174 -6.23 20.97 -10.99
N ASN A 175 -6.72 21.56 -9.89
CA ASN A 175 -6.57 22.98 -9.57
C ASN A 175 -5.36 23.29 -8.66
N VAL A 176 -4.51 22.29 -8.38
CA VAL A 176 -3.28 22.47 -7.60
C VAL A 176 -2.16 22.91 -8.53
N ASP A 177 -1.40 23.93 -8.13
CA ASP A 177 -0.12 24.24 -8.78
C ASP A 177 0.87 23.11 -8.47
N PHE A 178 1.15 22.32 -9.50
CA PHE A 178 1.96 21.13 -9.36
C PHE A 178 3.43 21.44 -9.01
N ASN A 179 3.99 22.53 -9.54
CA ASN A 179 5.36 22.88 -9.21
C ASN A 179 5.48 23.33 -7.76
N LYS A 180 4.48 24.08 -7.26
CA LYS A 180 4.39 24.45 -5.85
C LYS A 180 4.22 23.22 -4.95
N PHE A 181 3.35 22.28 -5.32
CA PHE A 181 3.17 21.02 -4.58
C PHE A 181 4.50 20.31 -4.35
N ILE A 182 5.37 20.23 -5.38
CA ILE A 182 6.66 19.55 -5.27
C ILE A 182 7.61 20.28 -4.31
N GLN A 183 7.64 21.61 -4.36
CA GLN A 183 8.44 22.41 -3.42
C GLN A 183 7.97 22.21 -1.98
N ASP A 184 6.66 22.24 -1.77
CA ASP A 184 6.05 22.08 -0.44
C ASP A 184 6.28 20.64 0.08
N LEU A 185 6.17 19.62 -0.78
CA LEU A 185 6.45 18.22 -0.43
C LEU A 185 7.89 18.03 0.05
N GLU A 186 8.87 18.52 -0.72
CA GLU A 186 10.29 18.41 -0.36
C GLU A 186 10.59 19.15 0.96
N ALA A 187 10.04 20.36 1.13
CA ALA A 187 10.23 21.17 2.32
C ALA A 187 9.60 20.51 3.57
N GLU A 188 8.38 20.01 3.46
CA GLU A 188 7.66 19.37 4.56
C GLU A 188 8.32 18.05 4.98
N CYS A 189 8.75 17.24 4.02
CA CYS A 189 9.50 16.01 4.31
C CYS A 189 10.83 16.34 4.99
N ALA A 190 11.58 17.33 4.50
CA ALA A 190 12.83 17.76 5.11
C ALA A 190 12.62 18.24 6.56
N ARG A 191 11.56 19.01 6.82
CA ARG A 191 11.20 19.49 8.17
C ARG A 191 10.94 18.34 9.14
N ARG A 192 10.39 17.22 8.66
CA ARG A 192 10.12 16.00 9.44
C ARG A 192 11.30 15.02 9.48
N GLY A 193 12.44 15.36 8.88
CA GLY A 193 13.62 14.49 8.83
C GLY A 193 13.56 13.40 7.75
N MET A 194 12.54 13.39 6.89
CA MET A 194 12.38 12.47 5.76
C MET A 194 13.21 12.93 4.54
N THR A 195 14.52 13.10 4.75
CA THR A 195 15.41 13.81 3.81
C THR A 195 15.64 13.11 2.47
N GLN A 196 15.23 11.85 2.34
CA GLN A 196 15.31 11.09 1.09
C GLN A 196 14.20 11.43 0.09
N VAL A 197 13.13 12.12 0.52
CA VAL A 197 12.07 12.56 -0.38
C VAL A 197 12.58 13.74 -1.20
N LYS A 198 13.09 13.40 -2.38
CA LYS A 198 13.70 14.34 -3.33
C LYS A 198 13.14 14.08 -4.71
N ALA A 199 12.40 15.04 -5.25
CA ALA A 199 11.88 14.97 -6.60
C ALA A 199 13.02 15.11 -7.63
N ASN A 200 12.92 14.30 -8.66
CA ASN A 200 13.74 14.42 -9.85
C ASN A 200 13.43 15.75 -10.57
N ARG A 201 14.27 16.12 -11.55
CA ARG A 201 14.06 17.28 -12.41
C ARG A 201 13.91 16.82 -13.86
N SER A 202 13.13 17.54 -14.65
CA SER A 202 12.97 17.29 -16.10
C SER A 202 14.15 17.78 -16.95
N ILE A 203 15.23 18.23 -16.29
CA ILE A 203 16.47 18.67 -16.90
C ILE A 203 17.64 17.86 -16.34
N LYS A 204 18.76 17.85 -17.07
CA LYS A 204 19.99 17.23 -16.58
C LYS A 204 20.53 18.00 -15.38
N VAL A 205 20.75 17.29 -14.28
CA VAL A 205 21.50 17.72 -13.10
C VAL A 205 22.42 16.56 -12.70
N MET A 206 23.61 16.87 -12.18
CA MET A 206 24.65 15.91 -11.84
C MET A 206 24.91 15.82 -10.34
N THR A 207 24.46 16.81 -9.58
CA THR A 207 24.63 16.87 -8.12
C THR A 207 23.34 17.28 -7.41
N GLU A 208 23.26 16.98 -6.12
CA GLU A 208 22.15 17.43 -5.28
C GLU A 208 22.08 18.95 -5.14
N GLU A 209 23.22 19.64 -5.23
CA GLU A 209 23.26 21.10 -5.23
C GLU A 209 22.62 21.68 -6.50
N GLU A 210 23.00 21.14 -7.67
CA GLU A 210 22.38 21.50 -8.95
C GLU A 210 20.87 21.19 -8.97
N ARG A 211 20.45 20.05 -8.41
CA ARG A 211 19.03 19.67 -8.29
C ARG A 211 18.23 20.69 -7.47
N ARG A 212 18.79 21.15 -6.34
CA ARG A 212 18.16 22.18 -5.49
C ARG A 212 18.13 23.55 -6.16
N ALA A 213 19.17 23.89 -6.93
CA ALA A 213 19.27 25.16 -7.65
C ALA A 213 18.46 25.19 -8.96
N ALA A 214 17.97 24.03 -9.44
CA ALA A 214 17.19 23.95 -10.66
C ALA A 214 15.94 24.84 -10.61
N PRO A 215 15.55 25.47 -11.75
CA PRO A 215 14.38 26.33 -11.78
C PRO A 215 13.11 25.54 -11.48
N VAL A 216 12.15 26.19 -10.81
CA VAL A 216 10.86 25.60 -10.43
C VAL A 216 10.09 24.99 -11.62
N THR A 217 10.29 25.52 -12.82
CA THR A 217 9.70 25.00 -14.06
C THR A 217 10.20 23.61 -14.44
N ALA A 218 11.34 23.17 -13.90
CA ALA A 218 11.91 21.84 -14.09
C ALA A 218 11.39 20.79 -13.09
N ASN A 219 10.51 21.15 -12.16
CA ASN A 219 9.98 20.20 -11.19
C ASN A 219 9.03 19.17 -11.83
N THR A 220 8.28 19.57 -12.86
CA THR A 220 7.36 18.67 -13.57
C THR A 220 7.82 18.37 -15.00
N LEU A 221 7.62 17.13 -15.44
CA LEU A 221 7.53 16.81 -16.87
C LEU A 221 6.09 17.00 -17.33
N LYS A 222 5.88 17.70 -18.45
CA LYS A 222 4.56 17.92 -19.06
C LYS A 222 4.55 17.32 -20.46
N ILE A 223 3.65 16.37 -20.71
CA ILE A 223 3.51 15.71 -22.01
C ILE A 223 2.49 16.49 -22.85
N ALA A 224 2.92 16.99 -24.01
CA ALA A 224 2.11 17.85 -24.88
C ALA A 224 1.56 17.13 -26.13
N GLU A 225 1.98 15.89 -26.38
CA GLU A 225 1.63 15.15 -27.60
C GLU A 225 1.37 13.66 -27.35
N GLY A 226 0.77 13.01 -28.35
CA GLY A 226 0.45 11.58 -28.29
C GLY A 226 -0.71 11.23 -27.36
N LYS A 227 -0.86 9.93 -27.05
CA LYS A 227 -1.96 9.41 -26.23
C LYS A 227 -1.90 9.87 -24.76
N SER A 228 -0.74 10.31 -24.31
CA SER A 228 -0.52 10.85 -22.97
C SER A 228 -0.54 12.39 -22.93
N ASN A 229 -1.02 13.04 -23.99
CA ASN A 229 -1.17 14.49 -24.01
C ASN A 229 -1.97 14.98 -22.79
N CYS A 230 -1.49 16.06 -22.17
CA CYS A 230 -1.99 16.67 -20.94
C CYS A 230 -1.76 15.82 -19.67
N TRP A 231 -0.84 14.87 -19.72
CA TRP A 231 -0.30 14.21 -18.55
C TRP A 231 0.92 14.99 -18.04
N SER A 232 0.89 15.39 -16.78
CA SER A 232 2.05 15.94 -16.08
C SER A 232 2.49 14.98 -14.98
N LEU A 233 3.79 14.83 -14.77
CA LEU A 233 4.32 13.91 -13.76
C LEU A 233 5.65 14.34 -13.13
N ILE A 234 5.95 13.72 -12.00
CA ILE A 234 7.21 13.81 -11.24
C ILE A 234 7.50 12.44 -10.66
N TYR A 235 8.78 12.09 -10.52
CA TYR A 235 9.21 10.91 -9.76
C TYR A 235 10.10 11.31 -8.59
N CYS A 236 9.91 10.65 -7.45
CA CYS A 236 10.78 10.76 -6.28
C CYS A 236 10.83 9.42 -5.53
N LYS A 237 11.68 9.38 -4.50
CA LYS A 237 11.61 8.35 -3.46
C LYS A 237 10.67 8.77 -2.34
N GLY A 238 9.98 7.81 -1.74
CA GLY A 238 9.35 8.00 -0.42
C GLY A 238 10.37 7.84 0.71
N PRO A 239 9.95 8.00 1.97
CA PRO A 239 10.79 7.89 3.17
C PRO A 239 11.30 6.46 3.45
N GLU A 240 10.81 5.45 2.73
CA GLU A 240 11.28 4.06 2.86
C GLU A 240 12.04 3.60 1.60
N GLY A 241 12.28 4.50 0.66
CA GLY A 241 13.04 4.26 -0.58
C GLY A 241 12.18 3.68 -1.71
N GLU A 242 10.87 3.54 -1.47
CA GLU A 242 9.87 3.17 -2.44
C GLU A 242 9.79 4.21 -3.57
N GLN A 243 9.37 3.78 -4.76
CA GLN A 243 9.21 4.66 -5.90
C GLN A 243 7.85 5.37 -5.82
N LEU A 244 7.86 6.69 -5.87
CA LEU A 244 6.65 7.49 -5.91
C LEU A 244 6.57 8.25 -7.23
N GLU A 245 5.39 8.20 -7.84
CA GLU A 245 4.99 9.08 -8.93
C GLU A 245 3.88 9.99 -8.41
N PHE A 246 3.93 11.28 -8.75
CA PHE A 246 2.78 12.16 -8.62
C PHE A 246 2.37 12.57 -10.02
N VAL A 247 1.06 12.66 -10.28
CA VAL A 247 0.55 12.99 -11.61
C VAL A 247 -0.62 13.96 -11.58
N GLN A 248 -0.75 14.71 -12.67
CA GLN A 248 -2.00 15.37 -13.06
C GLN A 248 -2.36 14.88 -14.47
N ALA A 249 -3.42 14.08 -14.57
CA ALA A 249 -4.09 13.77 -15.81
C ALA A 249 -5.16 14.84 -16.10
N LEU A 250 -4.97 15.63 -17.15
CA LEU A 250 -5.88 16.69 -17.58
C LEU A 250 -6.39 16.43 -19.00
N GLY A 251 -7.40 17.19 -19.44
CA GLY A 251 -7.82 17.22 -20.84
C GLY A 251 -8.04 15.82 -21.47
N PRO A 252 -7.44 15.51 -22.63
CA PRO A 252 -7.67 14.26 -23.35
C PRO A 252 -7.31 12.98 -22.58
N VAL A 253 -6.18 12.98 -21.85
CA VAL A 253 -5.79 11.80 -21.09
C VAL A 253 -6.77 11.53 -19.95
N LYS A 254 -7.25 12.57 -19.26
CA LYS A 254 -8.29 12.43 -18.22
C LYS A 254 -9.56 11.80 -18.78
N GLN A 255 -10.00 12.23 -19.95
CA GLN A 255 -11.16 11.65 -20.64
C GLN A 255 -10.96 10.16 -20.93
N THR A 256 -9.76 9.78 -21.38
CA THR A 256 -9.44 8.37 -21.67
C THR A 256 -9.60 7.47 -20.44
N PHE A 257 -9.10 7.90 -19.27
CA PHE A 257 -9.26 7.15 -18.02
C PHE A 257 -10.73 7.11 -17.56
N ALA A 258 -11.46 8.21 -17.69
CA ALA A 258 -12.88 8.27 -17.35
C ALA A 258 -13.73 7.31 -18.20
N GLU A 259 -13.48 7.27 -19.52
CA GLU A 259 -14.16 6.36 -20.45
C GLU A 259 -13.90 4.89 -20.11
N ALA A 260 -12.66 4.55 -19.76
CA ALA A 260 -12.31 3.19 -19.33
C ALA A 260 -13.05 2.79 -18.04
N LYS A 261 -13.13 3.69 -17.05
CA LYS A 261 -13.89 3.47 -15.80
C LYS A 261 -15.37 3.25 -16.08
N MET A 262 -16.01 4.13 -16.86
CA MET A 262 -17.41 3.98 -17.25
C MET A 262 -17.68 2.67 -17.98
N LYS A 263 -16.77 2.24 -18.86
CA LYS A 263 -16.89 0.96 -19.56
C LYS A 263 -16.86 -0.21 -18.57
N ARG A 264 -15.98 -0.20 -17.57
CA ARG A 264 -15.92 -1.24 -16.54
C ARG A 264 -17.21 -1.28 -15.70
N GLU A 265 -17.72 -0.13 -15.28
CA GLU A 265 -18.96 -0.04 -14.50
C GLU A 265 -20.15 -0.63 -15.26
N ARG A 266 -20.28 -0.37 -16.57
CA ARG A 266 -21.32 -0.97 -17.41
C ARG A 266 -21.18 -2.49 -17.53
N LEU A 267 -19.96 -3.00 -17.63
CA LEU A 267 -19.71 -4.45 -17.71
C LEU A 267 -20.08 -5.16 -16.40
N ILE A 268 -19.85 -4.52 -15.24
CA ILE A 268 -20.25 -5.06 -13.95
C ILE A 268 -21.77 -5.02 -13.79
N ALA A 269 -22.42 -3.93 -14.19
CA ALA A 269 -23.88 -3.80 -14.09
C ALA A 269 -24.66 -4.78 -15.00
N ALA A 270 -24.03 -5.28 -16.06
CA ALA A 270 -24.65 -6.19 -17.02
C ALA A 270 -24.45 -7.69 -16.70
N GLY A 271 -23.61 -8.02 -15.70
CA GLY A 271 -23.29 -9.40 -15.30
C GLY A 271 -23.81 -9.75 -13.92
#